data_AF-A0A2E1XD14-F1
#
_entry.id   AF-A0A2E1XD14-F1
#
_cell.length_a   1.000
_cell.length_b   1.000
_cell.length_c   1.000
_cell.angle_alpha   90.00
_cell.angle_beta   90.00
_cell.angle_gamma   90.00
#
_symmetry.space_group_name_H-M   'P 1'
#
loop_
_entity.id
_entity.type
_entity.pdbx_description
1 polymer ?
#
loop_
_entity_poly.entity_id
_entity_poly.type
_entity_poly.pdbx_seq_one_letter_code
_entity_poly.pdbx_strand_id
1 'polypeptide(L)'
;MRSLIHLRVALALAAMLALAGCLVSETPVLDAKTGKARPFRDGDFLACPLEDGEIADGADCDRFAVERQKTRDYLFLTEGEEPARLRFRKIARGGYAVQSAEGDSFVYYYGKRRDGGLLLIMMNCPELPAELRARLIARGDLETDDDDFEVCAVKTLRGLVEPAKAYHRGDVRQMMDAAILITPAQPLTEME
;
A
#
# COMPACT_ATOMS: atom_id res chain seq x y z
N MET A 1 -48.61 14.68 20.59
CA MET A 1 -47.51 14.08 21.39
C MET A 1 -47.32 12.65 20.94
N ARG A 2 -46.36 12.39 20.05
CA ARG A 2 -45.90 11.05 19.69
C ARG A 2 -44.37 11.04 19.73
N SER A 3 -43.87 10.01 20.37
CA SER A 3 -42.54 9.87 20.95
C SER A 3 -41.42 9.93 19.90
N LEU A 4 -40.45 10.80 20.14
CA LEU A 4 -39.15 10.90 19.44
C LEU A 4 -38.08 10.39 20.41
N ILE A 5 -37.96 9.08 20.58
CA ILE A 5 -36.84 8.49 21.33
C ILE A 5 -36.39 7.22 20.63
N HIS A 6 -35.08 7.14 20.39
CA HIS A 6 -34.28 5.97 19.96
C HIS A 6 -33.98 5.82 18.47
N LEU A 7 -33.32 6.81 17.86
CA LEU A 7 -32.44 6.57 16.71
C LEU A 7 -31.00 6.97 17.08
N ARG A 8 -30.34 6.12 17.88
CA ARG A 8 -28.93 6.26 18.28
C ARG A 8 -28.24 4.89 18.27
N VAL A 9 -28.27 4.17 17.16
CA VAL A 9 -27.32 3.08 16.85
C VAL A 9 -27.32 2.91 15.33
N ALA A 10 -26.47 3.64 14.58
CA ALA A 10 -26.30 3.40 13.15
C ALA A 10 -24.95 3.86 12.58
N LEU A 11 -23.91 4.03 13.41
CA LEU A 11 -22.57 4.40 12.95
C LEU A 11 -21.52 3.53 13.67
N ALA A 12 -21.42 2.26 13.28
CA ALA A 12 -20.29 1.40 13.68
C ALA A 12 -20.05 0.19 12.74
N LEU A 13 -20.81 0.03 11.64
CA LEU A 13 -20.77 -1.21 10.84
C LEU A 13 -20.36 -1.03 9.37
N ALA A 14 -19.91 0.16 8.96
CA ALA A 14 -19.65 0.47 7.55
C ALA A 14 -18.18 0.84 7.24
N ALA A 15 -17.22 0.31 8.01
CA ALA A 15 -15.79 0.44 7.70
C ALA A 15 -15.12 -0.90 7.30
N MET A 16 -15.81 -2.04 7.44
CA MET A 16 -15.21 -3.36 7.14
C MET A 16 -15.33 -3.80 5.68
N LEU A 17 -16.23 -3.24 4.88
CA LEU A 17 -16.56 -3.79 3.54
C LEU A 17 -15.68 -3.27 2.39
N ALA A 18 -14.79 -2.30 2.63
CA ALA A 18 -13.95 -1.71 1.57
C ALA A 18 -12.48 -2.20 1.57
N LEU A 19 -12.12 -3.11 2.49
CA LEU A 19 -10.76 -3.67 2.61
C LEU A 19 -10.68 -5.15 2.22
N ALA A 20 -11.74 -5.68 1.60
CA ALA A 20 -11.79 -7.07 1.16
C ALA A 20 -10.61 -7.36 0.23
N GLY A 21 -9.71 -8.22 0.69
CA GLY A 21 -8.49 -8.63 0.02
C GLY A 21 -7.21 -8.24 0.74
N CYS A 22 -7.15 -7.13 1.48
CA CYS A 22 -5.87 -6.48 1.78
C CYS A 22 -5.06 -7.12 2.94
N LEU A 23 -3.73 -7.04 2.83
CA LEU A 23 -2.85 -7.13 4.01
C LEU A 23 -2.93 -5.80 4.77
N VAL A 24 -3.32 -5.85 6.05
CA VAL A 24 -3.49 -4.67 6.90
C VAL A 24 -2.91 -4.87 8.31
N SER A 25 -2.78 -3.81 9.11
CA SER A 25 -2.55 -3.93 10.56
C SER A 25 -2.97 -2.67 11.31
N GLU A 26 -3.23 -2.80 12.61
CA GLU A 26 -3.53 -1.66 13.50
C GLU A 26 -2.25 -0.96 14.01
N THR A 27 -1.14 -1.69 14.04
CA THR A 27 0.16 -1.15 14.48
C THR A 27 1.17 -1.20 13.33
N PRO A 28 2.10 -0.23 13.25
CA PRO A 28 3.05 -0.19 12.16
C PRO A 28 4.06 -1.34 12.28
N VAL A 29 4.19 -2.14 11.23
CA VAL A 29 5.18 -3.22 11.14
C VAL A 29 6.57 -2.69 10.74
N LEU A 30 6.61 -1.64 9.92
CA LEU A 30 7.80 -0.90 9.57
C LEU A 30 8.01 0.29 10.51
N ASP A 31 9.22 0.41 11.03
CA ASP A 31 9.66 1.51 11.88
C ASP A 31 10.90 2.19 11.27
N ALA A 32 11.54 3.11 12.02
CA ALA A 32 12.65 3.90 11.50
C ALA A 32 13.91 3.05 11.26
N LYS A 33 13.99 1.87 11.88
CA LYS A 33 15.10 0.92 11.77
C LYS A 33 14.87 -0.06 10.63
N THR A 34 13.64 -0.55 10.47
CA THR A 34 13.28 -1.62 9.53
C THR A 34 12.80 -1.09 8.17
N GLY A 35 12.17 0.10 8.14
CA GLY A 35 11.65 0.80 6.97
C GLY A 35 12.54 1.94 6.45
N LYS A 36 13.85 1.69 6.35
CA LYS A 36 14.88 2.71 6.03
C LYS A 36 15.26 2.82 4.55
N ALA A 37 14.57 2.12 3.65
CA ALA A 37 14.91 2.15 2.23
C ALA A 37 14.55 3.50 1.63
N ARG A 38 15.30 3.92 0.60
CA ARG A 38 15.13 5.23 -0.04
C ARG A 38 14.87 5.11 -1.53
N PRO A 39 13.64 4.74 -1.95
CA PRO A 39 13.32 4.63 -3.37
C PRO A 39 13.20 6.00 -4.03
N PHE A 40 12.71 7.01 -3.30
CA PHE A 40 12.47 8.36 -3.79
C PHE A 40 13.49 9.38 -3.29
N ARG A 41 13.63 10.43 -4.11
CA ARG A 41 14.22 11.72 -3.75
C ARG A 41 13.07 12.66 -3.37
N ASP A 42 13.38 13.77 -2.73
CA ASP A 42 12.38 14.82 -2.51
C ASP A 42 12.10 15.53 -3.85
N GLY A 43 10.85 15.94 -4.08
CA GLY A 43 10.43 16.63 -5.32
C GLY A 43 9.02 16.22 -5.79
N ASP A 44 8.66 16.65 -6.99
CA ASP A 44 7.32 16.41 -7.57
C ASP A 44 7.26 15.10 -8.36
N PHE A 45 6.13 14.41 -8.25
CA PHE A 45 5.86 13.11 -8.86
C PHE A 45 4.46 13.08 -9.48
N LEU A 46 4.25 12.11 -10.37
CA LEU A 46 2.96 11.70 -10.91
C LEU A 46 2.67 10.29 -10.41
N ALA A 47 1.44 10.04 -9.97
CA ALA A 47 0.90 8.72 -9.69
C ALA A 47 -0.13 8.42 -10.77
N CYS A 48 0.19 7.47 -11.63
CA CYS A 48 -0.68 7.07 -12.72
C CYS A 48 -1.18 5.65 -12.45
N PRO A 49 -2.50 5.40 -12.47
CA PRO A 49 -3.02 4.05 -12.45
C PRO A 49 -2.57 3.29 -13.71
N LEU A 50 -2.55 1.96 -13.62
CA LEU A 50 -2.35 1.10 -14.78
C LEU A 50 -3.69 0.53 -15.23
N GLU A 51 -3.97 0.65 -16.52
CA GLU A 51 -5.15 0.07 -17.18
C GLU A 51 -4.66 -0.94 -18.22
N ASP A 52 -5.13 -2.18 -18.15
CA ASP A 52 -4.70 -3.28 -19.02
C ASP A 52 -3.16 -3.48 -19.09
N GLY A 53 -2.44 -3.07 -18.04
CA GLY A 53 -0.98 -3.17 -17.92
C GLY A 53 -0.20 -2.03 -18.58
N GLU A 54 -0.89 -1.05 -19.15
CA GLU A 54 -0.34 0.20 -19.67
C GLU A 54 -0.60 1.35 -18.69
N ILE A 55 0.21 2.40 -18.76
CA ILE A 55 0.01 3.59 -17.94
C ILE A 55 -1.24 4.29 -18.50
N ALA A 56 -2.20 4.61 -17.64
CA ALA A 56 -3.37 5.38 -18.04
C ALA A 56 -2.97 6.71 -18.71
N ASP A 57 -3.91 7.32 -19.43
CA ASP A 57 -3.65 8.61 -20.08
C ASP A 57 -3.19 9.65 -19.05
N GLY A 58 -2.33 10.58 -19.47
CA GLY A 58 -1.73 11.57 -18.56
C GLY A 58 -2.73 12.45 -17.81
N ALA A 59 -3.99 12.49 -18.25
CA ALA A 59 -5.08 13.18 -17.59
C ALA A 59 -5.57 12.48 -16.32
N ASP A 60 -5.34 11.17 -16.20
CA ASP A 60 -5.72 10.34 -15.05
C ASP A 60 -4.59 10.19 -14.02
N CYS A 61 -3.48 10.92 -14.22
CA CYS A 61 -2.35 10.95 -13.31
C CYS A 61 -2.49 12.07 -12.28
N ASP A 62 -2.39 11.72 -11.00
CA ASP A 62 -2.36 12.70 -9.91
C ASP A 62 -0.94 13.22 -9.69
N ARG A 63 -0.79 14.54 -9.62
CA ARG A 63 0.47 15.19 -9.22
C ARG A 63 0.51 15.38 -7.70
N PHE A 64 1.64 15.04 -7.11
CA PHE A 64 1.90 15.23 -5.68
C PHE A 64 3.38 15.49 -5.43
N ALA A 65 3.70 16.08 -4.27
CA ALA A 65 5.09 16.24 -3.82
C ALA A 65 5.48 15.12 -2.85
N VAL A 66 6.73 14.67 -2.93
CA VAL A 66 7.32 13.71 -1.99
C VAL A 66 8.33 14.43 -1.11
N GLU A 67 8.16 14.31 0.21
CA GLU A 67 9.10 14.82 1.18
C GLU A 67 9.56 13.74 2.15
N ARG A 68 10.87 13.55 2.28
CA ARG A 68 11.43 12.62 3.27
C ARG A 68 11.61 13.29 4.63
N GLN A 69 11.00 12.69 5.63
CA GLN A 69 11.09 13.12 7.02
C GLN A 69 12.34 12.58 7.73
N LYS A 70 12.71 13.23 8.85
CA LYS A 70 13.80 12.79 9.74
C LYS A 70 13.53 11.39 10.33
N THR A 71 12.26 11.05 10.53
CA THR A 71 11.76 9.75 11.02
C THR A 71 11.88 8.61 10.00
N ARG A 72 12.37 8.92 8.78
CA ARG A 72 12.47 8.02 7.61
C ARG A 72 11.15 7.71 6.93
N ASP A 73 10.06 8.36 7.34
CA ASP A 73 8.82 8.39 6.58
C ASP A 73 8.99 9.22 5.31
N TYR A 74 8.20 8.89 4.30
CA TYR A 74 7.91 9.74 3.15
C TYR A 74 6.51 10.32 3.35
N LEU A 75 6.38 11.64 3.20
CA LEU A 75 5.10 12.31 3.07
C LEU A 75 4.81 12.48 1.59
N PHE A 76 3.64 12.03 1.17
CA PHE A 76 3.08 12.26 -0.15
C PHE A 76 2.04 13.37 0.02
N LEU A 77 2.31 14.52 -0.58
CA LEU A 77 1.56 15.77 -0.38
C LEU A 77 0.73 16.07 -1.61
N THR A 78 -0.59 15.95 -1.46
CA THR A 78 -1.59 16.36 -2.45
C THR A 78 -2.29 17.62 -1.96
N GLU A 79 -2.56 18.58 -2.85
CA GLU A 79 -3.22 19.82 -2.47
C GLU A 79 -4.64 19.57 -1.94
N GLY A 80 -4.95 20.09 -0.76
CA GLY A 80 -6.27 19.93 -0.14
C GLY A 80 -6.50 18.62 0.61
N GLU A 81 -5.50 17.73 0.67
CA GLU A 81 -5.59 16.43 1.33
C GLU A 81 -4.61 16.28 2.48
N GLU A 82 -4.87 15.33 3.38
CA GLU A 82 -3.90 14.97 4.43
C GLU A 82 -2.71 14.21 3.82
N PRO A 83 -1.46 14.51 4.25
CA PRO A 83 -0.29 13.80 3.74
C PRO A 83 -0.33 12.29 3.98
N ALA A 84 -0.30 11.50 2.91
CA ALA A 84 -0.12 10.06 3.02
C ALA A 84 1.30 9.73 3.48
N ARG A 85 1.44 8.85 4.48
CA ARG A 85 2.74 8.53 5.11
C ARG A 85 3.19 7.13 4.74
N LEU A 86 4.29 7.04 4.01
CA LEU A 86 4.82 5.76 3.52
C LEU A 86 6.19 5.43 4.11
N ARG A 87 6.40 4.15 4.44
CA ARG A 87 7.72 3.58 4.79
C ARG A 87 8.09 2.47 3.82
N PHE A 88 9.39 2.37 3.54
CA PHE A 88 9.91 1.41 2.57
C PHE A 88 10.97 0.51 3.19
N ARG A 89 10.83 -0.79 2.98
CA ARG A 89 11.85 -1.79 3.29
C ARG A 89 12.31 -2.47 2.02
N LYS A 90 13.62 -2.44 1.77
CA LYS A 90 14.21 -3.17 0.64
C LYS A 90 14.12 -4.68 0.91
N ILE A 91 13.58 -5.44 -0.04
CA ILE A 91 13.50 -6.91 0.03
C ILE A 91 14.43 -7.59 -0.99
N ALA A 92 14.73 -6.91 -2.09
CA ALA A 92 15.59 -7.37 -3.17
C ALA A 92 16.14 -6.19 -3.99
N ARG A 93 16.88 -6.45 -5.07
CA ARG A 93 17.30 -5.38 -6.00
C ARG A 93 16.06 -4.82 -6.71
N GLY A 94 15.77 -3.54 -6.47
CA GLY A 94 14.61 -2.87 -7.07
C GLY A 94 13.25 -3.28 -6.51
N GLY A 95 13.20 -4.18 -5.51
CA GLY A 95 11.98 -4.61 -4.84
C GLY A 95 11.89 -4.12 -3.40
N TYR A 96 10.70 -3.71 -2.98
CA TYR A 96 10.41 -3.14 -1.67
C TYR A 96 9.12 -3.71 -1.08
N ALA A 97 9.08 -3.87 0.23
CA ALA A 97 7.84 -3.92 0.99
C ALA A 97 7.52 -2.50 1.45
N VAL A 98 6.28 -2.08 1.29
CA VAL A 98 5.82 -0.71 1.53
C VAL A 98 4.68 -0.75 2.52
N GLN A 99 4.69 0.19 3.46
CA GLN A 99 3.61 0.42 4.41
C GLN A 99 3.08 1.83 4.21
N SER A 100 1.77 1.97 3.96
CA SER A 100 1.04 3.25 4.01
C SER A 100 0.25 3.32 5.33
N ALA A 101 0.16 4.50 5.92
CA ALA A 101 -0.75 4.77 7.03
C ALA A 101 -2.09 5.26 6.49
N GLU A 102 -3.18 4.63 6.94
CA GLU A 102 -4.57 4.91 6.53
C GLU A 102 -5.43 5.08 7.79
N GLY A 103 -5.60 6.32 8.25
CA GLY A 103 -6.25 6.62 9.53
C GLY A 103 -5.55 5.93 10.70
N ASP A 104 -6.29 5.06 11.39
CA ASP A 104 -5.79 4.26 12.53
C ASP A 104 -5.20 2.90 12.11
N SER A 105 -5.05 2.66 10.80
CA SER A 105 -4.59 1.39 10.25
C SER A 105 -3.42 1.56 9.30
N PHE A 106 -2.84 0.44 8.87
CA PHE A 106 -1.76 0.39 7.90
C PHE A 106 -2.10 -0.60 6.80
N VAL A 107 -1.85 -0.20 5.55
CA VAL A 107 -2.04 -1.03 4.35
C VAL A 107 -0.68 -1.30 3.71
N TYR A 108 -0.53 -2.49 3.13
CA TYR A 108 0.76 -2.96 2.63
C TYR A 108 0.79 -3.14 1.11
N TYR A 109 1.89 -2.67 0.52
CA TYR A 109 2.12 -2.76 -0.92
C TYR A 109 3.46 -3.44 -1.21
N TYR A 110 3.55 -4.11 -2.36
CA TYR A 110 4.80 -4.47 -2.99
C TYR A 110 5.22 -3.34 -3.94
N GLY A 111 6.43 -2.82 -3.75
CA GLY A 111 7.03 -1.80 -4.62
C GLY A 111 8.07 -2.40 -5.56
N LYS A 112 7.98 -2.14 -6.86
CA LYS A 112 8.93 -2.57 -7.90
C LYS A 112 9.44 -1.39 -8.70
N ARG A 113 10.76 -1.24 -8.85
CA ARG A 113 11.32 -0.28 -9.82
C ARG A 113 10.95 -0.70 -11.24
N ARG A 114 10.35 0.22 -11.99
CA ARG A 114 9.92 0.04 -13.38
C ARG A 114 9.94 1.39 -14.08
N ASP A 115 10.45 1.44 -15.31
CA ASP A 115 10.36 2.60 -16.23
C ASP A 115 10.76 3.94 -15.60
N GLY A 116 11.87 3.95 -14.85
CA GLY A 116 12.36 5.15 -14.16
C GLY A 116 11.59 5.55 -12.89
N GLY A 117 10.47 4.89 -12.61
CA GLY A 117 9.61 5.07 -11.45
C GLY A 117 9.57 3.89 -10.48
N LEU A 118 8.54 3.90 -9.63
CA LEU A 118 8.20 2.83 -8.69
C LEU A 118 6.74 2.42 -8.89
N LEU A 119 6.53 1.20 -9.35
CA LEU A 119 5.22 0.56 -9.39
C LEU A 119 4.86 0.07 -7.98
N LEU A 120 3.72 0.51 -7.45
CA LEU A 120 3.12 0.01 -6.23
C LEU A 120 1.97 -0.94 -6.58
N ILE A 121 1.96 -2.11 -5.98
CA ILE A 121 0.90 -3.12 -6.12
C ILE A 121 0.42 -3.44 -4.71
N MET A 122 -0.86 -3.22 -4.45
CA MET A 122 -1.47 -3.58 -3.17
C MET A 122 -1.33 -5.08 -2.94
N MET A 123 -0.91 -5.49 -1.74
CA MET A 123 -0.76 -6.90 -1.44
C MET A 123 -2.05 -7.46 -0.87
N ASN A 124 -2.66 -8.37 -1.62
CA ASN A 124 -3.87 -9.06 -1.21
C ASN A 124 -3.56 -10.43 -0.58
N CYS A 125 -4.24 -10.79 0.51
CA CYS A 125 -4.07 -12.04 1.22
C CYS A 125 -4.59 -13.26 0.46
N PRO A 126 -5.77 -13.21 -0.18
CA PRO A 126 -6.27 -14.33 -0.99
C PRO A 126 -5.30 -14.72 -2.11
N GLU A 127 -4.60 -13.72 -2.67
CA GLU A 127 -3.66 -13.90 -3.78
C GLU A 127 -2.31 -14.52 -3.38
N LEU A 128 -2.00 -14.59 -2.07
CA LEU A 128 -0.78 -15.25 -1.61
C LEU A 128 -0.85 -16.76 -1.90
N PRO A 129 0.28 -17.42 -2.22
CA PRO A 129 0.32 -18.87 -2.33
C PRO A 129 -0.19 -19.50 -1.03
N ALA A 130 -1.12 -20.46 -1.14
CA ALA A 130 -1.79 -21.05 0.02
C ALA A 130 -0.79 -21.61 1.05
N GLU A 131 0.28 -22.28 0.59
CA GLU A 131 1.34 -22.80 1.47
C GLU A 131 2.11 -21.69 2.20
N LEU A 132 2.38 -20.56 1.52
CA LEU A 132 3.03 -19.41 2.15
C LEU A 132 2.11 -18.81 3.21
N ARG A 133 0.84 -18.59 2.88
CA ARG A 133 -0.16 -18.03 3.79
C ARG A 133 -0.33 -18.90 5.03
N ALA A 134 -0.59 -20.20 4.85
CA ALA A 134 -0.74 -21.15 5.94
C ALA A 134 0.50 -21.20 6.85
N ARG A 135 1.70 -21.19 6.26
CA ARG A 135 2.95 -21.17 7.03
C ARG A 135 3.14 -19.89 7.86
N LEU A 136 2.74 -18.73 7.33
CA LEU A 136 2.83 -17.46 8.05
C LEU A 136 1.80 -17.39 9.18
N ILE A 137 0.58 -17.88 8.94
CA ILE A 137 -0.47 -17.96 9.98
C ILE A 137 -0.05 -18.90 11.11
N ALA A 138 0.44 -20.10 10.78
CA ALA A 138 0.92 -21.07 11.77
C ALA A 138 2.08 -20.54 12.65
N ARG A 139 2.76 -19.47 12.22
CA ARG A 139 3.85 -18.82 12.96
C ARG A 139 3.41 -17.56 13.69
N GLY A 140 2.17 -17.12 13.54
CA GLY A 140 1.68 -15.84 14.04
C GLY A 140 2.27 -14.63 13.32
N ASP A 141 2.78 -14.81 12.10
CA ASP A 141 3.28 -13.72 11.26
C ASP A 141 2.13 -12.98 10.53
N LEU A 142 1.08 -13.74 10.21
CA LEU A 142 -0.21 -13.27 9.73
C LEU A 142 -1.31 -13.82 10.64
N GLU A 143 -2.45 -13.14 10.69
CA GLU A 143 -3.66 -13.58 11.38
C GLU A 143 -4.87 -13.31 10.47
N THR A 144 -5.87 -14.18 10.53
CA THR A 144 -7.16 -13.98 9.86
C THR A 144 -8.24 -14.60 10.73
N ASP A 145 -9.41 -13.99 10.74
CA ASP A 145 -10.61 -14.50 11.41
C ASP A 145 -11.61 -15.12 10.41
N ASP A 146 -11.21 -15.22 9.14
CA ASP A 146 -12.04 -15.64 8.03
C ASP A 146 -11.42 -16.85 7.31
N ASP A 147 -12.27 -17.84 7.04
CA ASP A 147 -11.91 -19.06 6.33
C ASP A 147 -11.60 -18.79 4.84
N ASP A 148 -12.16 -17.72 4.27
CA ASP A 148 -11.94 -17.29 2.89
C ASP A 148 -10.73 -16.34 2.74
N PHE A 149 -10.07 -16.01 3.85
CA PHE A 149 -8.89 -15.15 3.92
C PHE A 149 -9.09 -13.77 3.28
N GLU A 150 -10.30 -13.22 3.33
CA GLU A 150 -10.59 -11.92 2.73
C GLU A 150 -9.63 -10.86 3.26
N VAL A 151 -9.32 -10.87 4.56
CA VAL A 151 -8.36 -9.95 5.16
C VAL A 151 -7.35 -10.72 6.00
N CYS A 152 -6.08 -10.32 5.89
CA CYS A 152 -5.05 -10.81 6.80
C CYS A 152 -4.38 -9.66 7.55
N ALA A 153 -4.41 -9.74 8.87
CA ALA A 153 -3.69 -8.85 9.75
C ALA A 153 -2.20 -9.24 9.80
N VAL A 154 -1.33 -8.34 9.38
CA VAL A 154 0.12 -8.50 9.44
C VAL A 154 0.60 -8.17 10.85
N LYS A 155 1.18 -9.17 11.53
CA LYS A 155 1.62 -9.02 12.93
C LYS A 155 3.12 -8.79 13.07
N THR A 156 3.91 -9.17 12.06
CA THR A 156 5.37 -9.12 12.14
C THR A 156 6.02 -8.61 10.86
N LEU A 157 7.28 -8.21 10.98
CA LEU A 157 8.13 -7.85 9.84
C LEU A 157 8.23 -8.98 8.81
N ARG A 158 8.23 -10.24 9.27
CA ARG A 158 8.28 -11.39 8.37
C ARG A 158 6.95 -11.56 7.64
N GLY A 159 5.83 -11.36 8.36
CA GLY A 159 4.49 -11.33 7.79
C GLY A 159 4.34 -10.30 6.67
N LEU A 160 5.09 -9.20 6.70
CA LEU A 160 5.14 -8.23 5.60
C LEU A 160 6.13 -8.63 4.48
N VAL A 161 7.34 -9.02 4.85
CA VAL A 161 8.45 -9.19 3.89
C VAL A 161 8.31 -10.42 3.02
N GLU A 162 7.81 -11.54 3.56
CA GLU A 162 7.69 -12.78 2.79
C GLU A 162 6.60 -12.70 1.71
N PRO A 163 5.40 -12.13 1.97
CA PRO A 163 4.45 -11.78 0.93
C PRO A 163 5.05 -10.89 -0.16
N ALA A 164 5.70 -9.78 0.20
CA ALA A 164 6.31 -8.88 -0.78
C ALA A 164 7.38 -9.59 -1.63
N LYS A 165 8.11 -10.56 -1.07
CA LYS A 165 9.03 -11.42 -1.84
C LYS A 165 8.31 -12.36 -2.79
N ALA A 166 7.14 -12.90 -2.43
CA ALA A 166 6.33 -13.73 -3.31
C ALA A 166 5.87 -12.94 -4.54
N TYR A 167 5.37 -11.71 -4.34
CA TYR A 167 5.07 -10.78 -5.43
C TYR A 167 6.31 -10.50 -6.29
N HIS A 168 7.47 -10.27 -5.66
CA HIS A 168 8.72 -9.99 -6.37
C HIS A 168 9.19 -11.16 -7.24
N ARG A 169 9.03 -12.40 -6.78
CA ARG A 169 9.39 -13.61 -7.53
C ARG A 169 8.39 -13.97 -8.63
N GLY A 170 7.22 -13.34 -8.64
CA GLY A 170 6.12 -13.70 -9.55
C GLY A 170 5.31 -14.91 -9.08
N ASP A 171 5.42 -15.27 -7.80
CA ASP A 171 4.64 -16.36 -7.20
C ASP A 171 3.16 -15.97 -7.01
N VAL A 172 2.84 -14.68 -7.15
CA VAL A 172 1.50 -14.09 -7.03
C VAL A 172 1.11 -13.48 -8.37
N ARG A 173 -0.12 -13.77 -8.84
CA ARG A 173 -0.69 -13.12 -10.02
C ARG A 173 -0.94 -11.66 -9.68
N GLN A 174 -0.15 -10.77 -10.27
CA GLN A 174 -0.28 -9.34 -10.01
C GLN A 174 -1.50 -8.81 -10.78
N MET A 175 -2.51 -8.31 -10.06
CA MET A 175 -3.58 -7.52 -10.66
C MET A 175 -3.01 -6.15 -11.04
N MET A 176 -2.83 -5.90 -12.34
CA MET A 176 -2.25 -4.64 -12.82
C MET A 176 -3.24 -3.48 -12.73
N ASP A 177 -4.53 -3.78 -12.78
CA ASP A 177 -5.62 -2.79 -12.74
C ASP A 177 -5.71 -2.07 -11.37
N ALA A 178 -5.03 -2.60 -10.35
CA ALA A 178 -4.90 -1.99 -9.02
C ALA A 178 -3.47 -1.50 -8.74
N ALA A 179 -2.63 -1.40 -9.77
CA ALA A 179 -1.25 -0.95 -9.64
C ALA A 179 -1.12 0.53 -9.97
N ILE A 180 -0.27 1.23 -9.21
CA ILE A 180 0.01 2.65 -9.40
C ILE A 180 1.48 2.80 -9.75
N LEU A 181 1.78 3.44 -10.88
CA LEU A 181 3.15 3.81 -11.22
C LEU A 181 3.44 5.23 -10.77
N ILE A 182 4.42 5.37 -9.89
CA ILE A 182 4.93 6.65 -9.44
C ILE A 182 6.17 7.02 -10.25
N THR A 183 6.11 8.11 -11.01
CA THR A 183 7.25 8.63 -11.79
C THR A 183 7.58 10.06 -11.38
N PRO A 184 8.85 10.51 -11.50
CA PRO A 184 9.17 11.92 -11.32
C PRO A 184 8.34 12.76 -12.30
N ALA A 185 7.71 13.83 -11.82
CA ALA A 185 7.10 14.79 -12.73
C ALA A 185 8.23 15.40 -13.56
N GLN A 186 8.16 15.27 -14.89
CA GLN A 186 9.08 16.03 -15.73
C GLN A 186 8.84 17.52 -15.46
N PRO A 187 9.89 18.35 -15.40
CA PRO A 187 9.68 19.78 -15.46
C PRO A 187 8.87 20.05 -16.72
N LEU A 188 7.84 20.89 -16.60
CA LEU A 188 7.16 21.45 -17.77
C LEU A 188 8.20 22.32 -18.47
N THR A 189 9.11 21.73 -19.23
CA THR A 189 9.83 22.46 -20.27
C THR A 189 8.75 22.91 -21.22
N GLU A 190 8.51 24.21 -21.21
CA GLU A 190 7.54 24.93 -22.03
C GLU A 190 7.48 24.27 -23.42
N MET A 191 6.36 23.61 -23.70
CA MET A 191 5.99 23.29 -25.07
C MET A 191 5.61 24.63 -25.71
N GLU A 192 6.62 25.39 -26.11
CA GLU A 192 6.49 26.51 -27.06
C GLU A 192 6.23 26.00 -28.47
#